data_AF-A0A914XDT6-F1
#
_entry.id   AF-A0A914XDT6-F1
#
_cell.length_a   1.000
_cell.length_b   1.000
_cell.length_c   1.000
_cell.angle_alpha   90.00
_cell.angle_beta   90.00
_cell.angle_gamma   90.00
#
_symmetry.space_group_name_H-M   'P 1'
#
loop_
_entity.id
_entity.type
_entity.pdbx_description
1 polymer ?
#
loop_
_entity_poly.entity_id
_entity_poly.type
_entity_poly.pdbx_seq_one_letter_code
_entity_poly.pdbx_strand_id
1 'polypeptide(L)'
;MLAYGNRKAVIVFIVEDVNKNQLEQRHIEHRLIEMSKQEAKVKRITLTGCNERLAIDKKTNILTIDNIEVAVVYYCSGNSPVHYKSDREWNVRLKIEKSKAIKCPWIGLQLAGTRKMQQVLAKPGVLERFFPDDKEKVEAIRAVFVELWCLEQNGPTTTAVIAQASAHPSKYILKQLASGGSKWFHGSEIRKKASQLPVTEQSSFVLMERLQPMVNKNYFIRPFEPVQLSNCISELCVFGYLLGDGANKSVLRTHAGSGGHIVRTKSEHLSEEGTAIRGSCVDSPFLV
;
A
#
# COMPACT_ATOMS: atom_id res chain seq x y z
N MET A 1 -22.90 -16.23 -2.81
CA MET A 1 -23.69 -14.98 -2.75
C MET A 1 -22.72 -13.83 -3.05
N LEU A 2 -22.92 -13.08 -4.14
CA LEU A 2 -22.09 -11.89 -4.42
C LEU A 2 -22.52 -10.79 -3.44
N ALA A 3 -21.62 -10.27 -2.60
CA ALA A 3 -21.94 -9.29 -1.56
C ALA A 3 -22.63 -8.01 -2.08
N TYR A 4 -22.45 -7.70 -3.36
CA TYR A 4 -23.11 -6.57 -4.03
C TYR A 4 -24.58 -6.83 -4.40
N GLY A 5 -24.99 -8.08 -4.63
CA GLY A 5 -26.38 -8.45 -4.91
C GLY A 5 -26.82 -8.45 -6.37
N ASN A 6 -26.03 -7.94 -7.33
CA ASN A 6 -26.35 -7.98 -8.77
C ASN A 6 -25.37 -8.87 -9.56
N ARG A 7 -25.85 -9.97 -10.16
CA ARG A 7 -25.04 -10.90 -10.98
C ARG A 7 -24.68 -10.37 -12.37
N LYS A 8 -25.45 -9.41 -12.91
CA LYS A 8 -25.20 -8.83 -14.24
C LYS A 8 -24.17 -7.69 -14.21
N ALA A 9 -23.84 -7.22 -13.00
CA ALA A 9 -22.90 -6.13 -12.79
C ALA A 9 -21.45 -6.55 -13.07
N VAL A 10 -20.62 -5.58 -13.43
CA VAL A 10 -19.24 -5.78 -13.87
C VAL A 10 -18.24 -5.42 -12.77
N ILE A 11 -17.07 -6.08 -12.79
CA ILE A 11 -15.90 -5.71 -12.01
C ILE A 11 -15.00 -4.83 -12.87
N VAL A 12 -14.66 -3.64 -12.38
CA VAL A 12 -13.80 -2.68 -13.09
C VAL A 12 -12.42 -2.65 -12.45
N PHE A 13 -11.40 -3.03 -13.20
CA PHE A 13 -10.00 -2.88 -12.83
C PHE A 13 -9.50 -1.51 -13.30
N ILE A 14 -9.11 -0.65 -12.35
CA ILE A 14 -8.46 0.62 -12.64
C ILE A 14 -6.96 0.36 -12.83
N VAL A 15 -6.45 0.56 -14.04
CA VAL A 15 -5.07 0.20 -14.44
C VAL A 15 -4.27 1.42 -14.88
N GLU A 16 -2.95 1.28 -14.92
CA GLU A 16 -2.03 2.28 -15.49
C GLU A 16 -2.06 2.26 -17.02
N ASP A 17 -1.64 3.36 -17.67
CA ASP A 17 -1.55 3.43 -19.14
C ASP A 17 -0.52 2.43 -19.69
N VAL A 18 0.64 2.35 -19.03
CA VAL A 18 1.72 1.42 -19.36
C VAL A 18 1.95 0.51 -18.16
N ASN A 19 1.38 -0.70 -18.23
CA ASN A 19 1.34 -1.60 -17.10
C ASN A 19 2.41 -2.69 -17.19
N LYS A 20 3.52 -2.49 -16.49
CA LYS A 20 4.65 -3.44 -16.48
C LYS A 20 4.32 -4.75 -15.74
N ASN A 21 3.35 -4.72 -14.83
CA ASN A 21 2.92 -5.88 -14.03
C ASN A 21 1.57 -6.43 -14.52
N GLN A 22 1.24 -6.26 -15.81
CA GLN A 22 -0.05 -6.66 -16.36
C GLN A 22 -0.33 -8.15 -16.17
N LEU A 23 0.69 -9.01 -16.28
CA LEU A 23 0.56 -10.46 -16.18
C LEU A 23 0.01 -10.88 -14.81
N GLU A 24 0.51 -10.29 -13.72
CA GLU A 24 0.02 -10.55 -12.35
C GLU A 24 -1.46 -10.19 -12.23
N GLN A 25 -1.85 -9.02 -12.75
CA GLN A 25 -3.24 -8.57 -12.72
C GLN A 25 -4.16 -9.43 -13.61
N ARG A 26 -3.64 -9.95 -14.73
CA ARG A 26 -4.38 -10.88 -15.59
C ARG A 26 -4.60 -12.23 -14.92
N HIS A 27 -3.66 -12.72 -14.11
CA HIS A 27 -3.86 -13.96 -13.34
C HIS A 27 -5.06 -13.83 -12.38
N ILE A 28 -5.19 -12.70 -11.69
CA ILE A 28 -6.35 -12.42 -10.82
C ILE A 28 -7.64 -12.41 -11.64
N GLU A 29 -7.65 -11.72 -12.79
CA GLU A 29 -8.79 -11.66 -13.71
C GLU A 29 -9.22 -13.04 -14.21
N HIS A 30 -8.28 -13.85 -14.70
CA HIS A 30 -8.57 -15.21 -15.15
C HIS A 30 -9.11 -16.08 -14.02
N ARG A 31 -8.53 -15.96 -12.81
CA ARG A 31 -9.01 -16.72 -11.65
C ARG A 31 -10.43 -16.32 -11.25
N LEU A 32 -10.78 -15.03 -11.32
CA LEU A 32 -12.14 -14.55 -11.07
C LEU A 32 -13.14 -15.12 -12.09
N ILE A 33 -12.78 -15.10 -13.36
CA ILE A 33 -13.61 -15.63 -14.45
C ILE A 33 -13.81 -17.15 -14.27
N GLU A 34 -12.75 -17.89 -13.97
CA GLU A 34 -12.79 -19.33 -13.72
C GLU A 34 -13.66 -19.67 -12.50
N MET A 35 -13.42 -19.02 -11.35
CA MET A 35 -14.17 -19.25 -10.10
C MET A 35 -15.65 -18.89 -10.23
N SER A 36 -15.98 -17.94 -11.10
CA SER A 36 -17.37 -17.55 -11.40
C SER A 36 -18.02 -18.40 -12.49
N LYS A 37 -17.35 -19.44 -13.00
CA LYS A 37 -17.82 -20.27 -14.13
C LYS A 37 -18.19 -19.42 -15.35
N GLN A 38 -17.35 -18.44 -15.68
CA GLN A 38 -17.54 -17.49 -16.79
C GLN A 38 -18.70 -16.49 -16.62
N GLU A 39 -19.32 -16.40 -15.44
CA GLU A 39 -20.39 -15.41 -15.18
C GLU A 39 -19.85 -14.00 -14.91
N ALA A 40 -18.69 -13.88 -14.25
CA ALA A 40 -18.14 -12.57 -13.89
C ALA A 40 -17.62 -11.83 -15.13
N LYS A 41 -18.06 -10.59 -15.29
CA LYS A 41 -17.58 -9.69 -16.33
C LYS A 41 -16.50 -8.79 -15.73
N VAL A 42 -15.37 -8.67 -16.41
CA VAL A 42 -14.27 -7.78 -16.01
C VAL A 42 -14.02 -6.76 -17.12
N LYS A 43 -13.88 -5.49 -16.74
CA LYS A 43 -13.41 -4.41 -17.63
C LYS A 43 -12.15 -3.79 -17.05
N ARG A 44 -11.16 -3.54 -17.89
CA ARG A 44 -9.91 -2.86 -17.53
C ARG A 44 -9.91 -1.47 -18.15
N ILE A 45 -9.64 -0.45 -17.35
CA ILE A 45 -9.71 0.94 -17.81
C ILE A 45 -8.79 1.83 -16.97
N THR A 46 -8.21 2.87 -17.57
CA THR A 46 -7.42 3.86 -16.85
C THR A 46 -8.33 4.91 -16.22
N LEU A 47 -7.85 5.65 -15.21
CA LEU A 47 -8.61 6.77 -14.65
C LEU A 47 -8.99 7.80 -15.71
N THR A 48 -8.09 8.07 -16.67
CA THR A 48 -8.37 8.97 -17.79
C THR A 48 -9.47 8.41 -18.70
N GLY A 49 -9.43 7.12 -19.03
CA GLY A 49 -10.47 6.49 -19.86
C GLY A 49 -11.85 6.46 -19.21
N CYS A 50 -11.92 6.50 -17.88
CA CYS A 50 -13.18 6.55 -17.14
C CYS A 50 -13.94 7.87 -17.29
N ASN A 51 -13.28 8.97 -17.67
CA ASN A 51 -13.88 10.31 -17.67
C ASN A 51 -15.20 10.39 -18.45
N GLU A 52 -15.25 9.73 -19.61
CA GLU A 52 -16.39 9.75 -20.53
C GLU A 52 -17.27 8.49 -20.41
N ARG A 53 -16.73 7.42 -19.81
CA ARG A 53 -17.36 6.09 -19.79
C ARG A 53 -18.05 5.77 -18.47
N LEU A 54 -17.65 6.43 -17.37
CA LEU A 54 -18.30 6.29 -16.07
C LEU A 54 -19.41 7.32 -15.86
N ALA A 55 -20.58 6.83 -15.50
CA ALA A 55 -21.69 7.63 -15.03
C ALA A 55 -22.13 7.17 -13.64
N ILE A 56 -22.60 8.11 -12.82
CA ILE A 56 -23.24 7.82 -11.54
C ILE A 56 -24.67 8.36 -11.60
N ASP A 57 -25.65 7.50 -11.31
CA ASP A 57 -27.03 7.93 -11.15
C ASP A 57 -27.16 8.72 -9.83
N LYS A 58 -27.60 9.98 -9.92
CA LYS A 58 -27.64 10.90 -8.76
C LYS A 58 -28.69 10.52 -7.70
N LYS A 59 -29.70 9.71 -8.05
CA LYS A 59 -30.77 9.31 -7.12
C LYS A 59 -30.41 8.03 -6.39
N THR A 60 -29.84 7.07 -7.11
CA THR A 60 -29.57 5.71 -6.62
C THR A 60 -28.11 5.49 -6.23
N ASN A 61 -27.20 6.39 -6.63
CA ASN A 61 -25.75 6.27 -6.52
C ASN A 61 -25.17 5.02 -7.21
N ILE A 62 -25.90 4.45 -8.17
CA ILE A 62 -25.41 3.33 -8.99
C ILE A 62 -24.35 3.86 -9.96
N LEU A 63 -23.18 3.22 -9.96
CA LEU A 63 -22.11 3.48 -10.93
C LEU A 63 -22.32 2.59 -12.14
N THR A 64 -22.20 3.15 -13.34
CA THR A 64 -22.22 2.40 -14.59
C THR A 64 -20.99 2.70 -15.43
N ILE A 65 -20.56 1.71 -16.23
CA ILE A 65 -19.52 1.84 -17.25
C ILE A 65 -20.06 1.34 -18.59
N ASP A 66 -20.16 2.24 -19.57
CA ASP A 66 -20.84 1.97 -20.85
C ASP A 66 -22.24 1.36 -20.63
N ASN A 67 -23.04 1.98 -19.75
CA ASN A 67 -24.40 1.55 -19.36
C ASN A 67 -24.50 0.19 -18.64
N ILE A 68 -23.38 -0.39 -18.18
CA ILE A 68 -23.37 -1.60 -17.37
C ILE A 68 -23.08 -1.24 -15.92
N GLU A 69 -23.94 -1.66 -14.99
CA GLU A 69 -23.76 -1.44 -13.55
C GLU A 69 -22.44 -2.05 -13.04
N VAL A 70 -21.73 -1.30 -12.20
CA VAL A 70 -20.43 -1.68 -11.64
C VAL A 70 -20.62 -2.17 -10.21
N ALA A 71 -20.30 -3.45 -9.98
CA ALA A 71 -20.35 -4.06 -8.65
C ALA A 71 -19.10 -3.73 -7.82
N VAL A 72 -17.93 -3.82 -8.43
CA VAL A 72 -16.64 -3.68 -7.75
C VAL A 72 -15.72 -2.81 -8.58
N VAL A 73 -15.02 -1.87 -7.93
CA VAL A 73 -13.87 -1.17 -8.51
C VAL A 73 -12.60 -1.64 -7.80
N TYR A 74 -11.75 -2.33 -8.54
CA TYR A 74 -10.48 -2.89 -8.08
C TYR A 74 -9.33 -2.00 -8.55
N TYR A 75 -8.63 -1.35 -7.62
CA TYR A 75 -7.56 -0.41 -7.95
C TYR A 75 -6.22 -1.14 -8.12
N CYS A 76 -5.74 -1.18 -9.37
CA CYS A 76 -4.34 -1.52 -9.69
C CYS A 76 -3.50 -0.25 -9.98
N SER A 77 -4.11 0.93 -9.85
CA SER A 77 -3.54 2.26 -10.06
C SER A 77 -4.24 3.27 -9.13
N GLY A 78 -3.88 4.55 -9.17
CA GLY A 78 -4.47 5.60 -8.30
C GLY A 78 -3.88 5.69 -6.90
N ASN A 79 -2.72 5.06 -6.66
CA ASN A 79 -1.92 5.17 -5.43
C ASN A 79 -0.78 6.20 -5.52
N SER A 80 -0.57 6.83 -6.68
CA SER A 80 0.41 7.90 -6.88
C SER A 80 -0.21 9.07 -7.68
N PRO A 81 0.12 10.33 -7.36
CA PRO A 81 -0.16 11.55 -8.12
C PRO A 81 0.13 11.46 -9.61
N VAL A 82 1.13 10.68 -10.05
CA VAL A 82 1.40 10.54 -11.50
C VAL A 82 0.24 9.86 -12.25
N HIS A 83 -0.64 9.15 -11.53
CA HIS A 83 -1.88 8.57 -12.07
C HIS A 83 -3.01 9.59 -12.21
N TYR A 84 -2.84 10.80 -11.68
CA TYR A 84 -3.82 11.89 -11.68
C TYR A 84 -3.29 13.06 -12.51
N LYS A 85 -3.42 12.95 -13.83
CA LYS A 85 -2.86 13.92 -14.79
C LYS A 85 -3.55 15.29 -14.73
N SER A 86 -4.81 15.31 -14.28
CA SER A 86 -5.63 16.51 -14.16
C SER A 86 -6.75 16.32 -13.13
N ASP A 87 -7.55 17.36 -12.90
CA ASP A 87 -8.76 17.29 -12.07
C ASP A 87 -9.80 16.29 -12.59
N ARG A 88 -9.71 15.88 -13.86
CA ARG A 88 -10.64 14.91 -14.45
C ARG A 88 -10.51 13.56 -13.76
N GLU A 89 -9.29 13.07 -13.55
CA GLU A 89 -9.02 11.81 -12.85
C GLU A 89 -9.44 11.88 -11.37
N TRP A 90 -9.27 13.05 -10.73
CA TRP A 90 -9.77 13.28 -9.37
C TRP A 90 -11.30 13.24 -9.31
N ASN A 91 -11.98 13.84 -10.29
CA ASN A 91 -13.43 13.78 -10.39
C ASN A 91 -13.94 12.36 -10.63
N VAL A 92 -13.23 11.55 -11.45
CA VAL A 92 -13.52 10.12 -11.60
C VAL A 92 -13.38 9.39 -10.26
N ARG A 93 -12.28 9.60 -9.54
CA ARG A 93 -12.07 8.98 -8.22
C ARG A 93 -13.21 9.35 -7.26
N LEU A 94 -13.60 10.62 -7.22
CA LEU A 94 -14.70 11.10 -6.39
C LEU A 94 -16.04 10.46 -6.77
N LYS A 95 -16.36 10.34 -8.07
CA LYS A 95 -17.57 9.65 -8.55
C LYS A 95 -17.60 8.20 -8.09
N ILE A 96 -16.48 7.48 -8.22
CA ILE A 96 -16.37 6.07 -7.77
C ILE A 96 -16.61 5.98 -6.27
N GLU A 97 -15.94 6.79 -5.46
CA GLU A 97 -16.05 6.74 -3.99
C GLU A 97 -17.48 7.06 -3.51
N LYS A 98 -18.17 8.00 -4.16
CA LYS A 98 -19.59 8.34 -3.87
C LYS A 98 -20.59 7.27 -4.30
N SER A 99 -20.17 6.31 -5.12
CA SER A 99 -21.08 5.28 -5.65
C SER A 99 -21.30 4.10 -4.69
N LYS A 100 -22.34 3.32 -4.97
CA LYS A 100 -22.64 2.05 -4.29
C LYS A 100 -21.68 0.91 -4.63
N ALA A 101 -20.86 1.04 -5.67
CA ALA A 101 -19.88 0.01 -5.99
C ALA A 101 -18.98 -0.28 -4.77
N ILE A 102 -18.55 -1.53 -4.61
CA ILE A 102 -17.57 -1.92 -3.59
C ILE A 102 -16.19 -1.48 -4.09
N LYS A 103 -15.46 -0.71 -3.30
CA LYS A 103 -14.10 -0.26 -3.65
C LYS A 103 -13.06 -1.15 -3.00
N CYS A 104 -12.04 -1.54 -3.75
CA CYS A 104 -10.92 -2.34 -3.28
C CYS A 104 -9.59 -1.64 -3.63
N PRO A 105 -9.00 -0.87 -2.69
CA PRO A 105 -9.59 -0.36 -1.44
C PRO A 105 -10.48 0.87 -1.67
N TRP A 106 -11.35 1.20 -0.70
CA TRP A 106 -12.00 2.51 -0.62
C TRP A 106 -11.04 3.56 -0.04
N ILE A 107 -11.35 4.85 -0.21
CA ILE A 107 -10.41 5.94 0.13
C ILE A 107 -9.92 5.92 1.59
N GLY A 108 -10.77 5.59 2.56
CA GLY A 108 -10.34 5.53 3.96
C GLY A 108 -9.41 4.37 4.27
N LEU A 109 -9.56 3.22 3.59
CA LEU A 109 -8.60 2.12 3.72
C LEU A 109 -7.26 2.47 3.04
N GLN A 110 -7.29 3.21 1.92
CA GLN A 110 -6.06 3.75 1.32
C GLN A 110 -5.34 4.74 2.27
N LEU A 111 -6.09 5.61 2.97
CA LEU A 111 -5.54 6.53 3.97
C LEU A 111 -4.99 5.78 5.21
N ALA A 112 -5.67 4.71 5.62
CA ALA A 112 -5.22 3.86 6.73
C ALA A 112 -3.89 3.16 6.44
N GLY A 113 -3.58 2.90 5.16
CA GLY A 113 -2.30 2.33 4.71
C GLY A 113 -1.14 3.33 4.62
N THR A 114 -1.34 4.59 5.01
CA THR A 114 -0.26 5.59 4.95
C THR A 114 0.78 5.37 6.05
N ARG A 115 2.04 5.74 5.77
CA ARG A 115 3.12 5.74 6.77
C ARG A 115 2.81 6.62 7.98
N LYS A 116 2.04 7.69 7.78
CA LYS A 116 1.57 8.53 8.87
C LYS A 116 0.65 7.75 9.79
N MET A 117 -0.28 6.99 9.23
CA MET A 117 -1.16 6.14 10.03
C MET A 117 -0.38 5.01 10.74
N GLN A 118 0.58 4.38 10.05
CA GLN A 118 1.50 3.41 10.68
C GLN A 118 2.18 4.00 11.93
N GLN A 119 2.72 5.22 11.82
CA GLN A 119 3.33 5.93 12.94
C GLN A 119 2.31 6.27 14.04
N VAL A 120 1.11 6.74 13.68
CA VAL A 120 0.07 7.09 14.66
C VAL A 120 -0.41 5.86 15.43
N LEU A 121 -0.60 4.72 14.76
CA LEU A 121 -0.98 3.46 15.41
C LEU A 121 0.07 2.96 16.40
N ALA A 122 1.35 3.31 16.20
CA ALA A 122 2.41 2.96 17.14
C ALA A 122 2.45 3.83 18.41
N LYS A 123 1.69 4.94 18.48
CA LYS A 123 1.64 5.77 19.70
C LYS A 123 0.92 5.00 20.84
N PRO A 124 1.40 5.09 22.10
CA PRO A 124 0.71 4.50 23.24
C PRO A 124 -0.77 4.95 23.34
N GLY A 125 -1.66 4.02 23.68
CA GLY A 125 -3.10 4.30 23.84
C GLY A 125 -3.89 4.36 22.53
N VAL A 126 -3.25 4.35 21.35
CA VAL A 126 -3.96 4.44 20.07
C VAL A 126 -4.57 3.09 19.66
N LEU A 127 -3.83 1.99 19.79
CA LEU A 127 -4.35 0.65 19.46
C LEU A 127 -5.52 0.26 20.37
N GLU A 128 -5.44 0.63 21.65
CA GLU A 128 -6.46 0.40 22.67
C GLU A 128 -7.80 1.03 22.29
N ARG A 129 -7.81 2.13 21.52
CA ARG A 129 -9.06 2.73 21.01
C ARG A 129 -9.78 1.86 19.98
N PHE A 130 -9.05 1.01 19.27
CA PHE A 130 -9.61 0.08 18.27
C PHE A 130 -9.90 -1.30 18.86
N PHE A 131 -9.22 -1.64 19.97
CA PHE A 131 -9.31 -2.93 20.65
C PHE A 131 -9.42 -2.72 22.18
N PRO A 132 -10.48 -2.07 22.68
CA PRO A 132 -10.57 -1.66 24.08
C PRO A 132 -10.56 -2.83 25.07
N ASP A 133 -11.16 -3.95 24.67
CA ASP A 133 -11.33 -5.13 25.52
C ASP A 133 -10.42 -6.31 25.10
N ASP A 134 -9.44 -6.07 24.22
CA ASP A 134 -8.60 -7.12 23.64
C ASP A 134 -7.12 -6.78 23.78
N LYS A 135 -6.64 -6.88 25.01
CA LYS A 135 -5.26 -6.57 25.40
C LYS A 135 -4.26 -7.47 24.69
N GLU A 136 -4.56 -8.77 24.55
CA GLU A 136 -3.68 -9.74 23.89
C GLU A 136 -3.45 -9.36 22.42
N LYS A 137 -4.51 -8.95 21.70
CA LYS A 137 -4.37 -8.47 20.32
C LYS A 137 -3.57 -7.17 20.23
N VAL A 138 -3.77 -6.24 21.16
CA VAL A 138 -2.97 -5.00 21.23
C VAL A 138 -1.49 -5.34 21.44
N GLU A 139 -1.18 -6.23 22.37
CA GLU A 139 0.19 -6.69 22.65
C GLU A 139 0.81 -7.39 21.43
N ALA A 140 0.06 -8.28 20.75
CA ALA A 140 0.52 -8.97 19.55
C ALA A 140 0.80 -8.01 18.37
N ILE A 141 -0.06 -7.02 18.13
CA ILE A 141 0.16 -5.99 17.10
C ILE A 141 1.37 -5.12 17.46
N ARG A 142 1.49 -4.72 18.72
CA ARG A 142 2.59 -3.88 19.18
C ARG A 142 3.94 -4.60 19.09
N ALA A 143 3.97 -5.91 19.31
CA ALA A 143 5.19 -6.72 19.24
C ALA A 143 5.84 -6.73 17.84
N VAL A 144 5.09 -6.44 16.78
CA VAL A 144 5.63 -6.36 15.40
C VAL A 144 5.93 -4.94 14.94
N PHE A 145 5.72 -3.93 15.79
CA PHE A 145 6.13 -2.57 15.50
C PHE A 145 7.61 -2.36 15.80
N VAL A 146 8.24 -1.53 14.99
CA VAL A 146 9.53 -0.93 15.33
C VAL A 146 9.30 0.45 15.91
N GLU A 147 10.34 1.03 16.48
CA GLU A 147 10.28 2.40 16.95
C GLU A 147 10.04 3.40 15.80
N LEU A 148 9.04 4.25 15.97
CA LEU A 148 8.54 5.21 14.98
C LEU A 148 8.34 6.58 15.65
N TRP A 149 9.06 7.59 15.16
CA TRP A 149 8.99 8.94 15.70
C TRP A 149 8.32 9.90 14.71
N CYS A 150 7.35 10.65 15.20
CA CYS A 150 6.79 11.79 14.47
C CYS A 150 7.70 13.00 14.64
N LEU A 151 8.04 13.66 13.54
CA LEU A 151 8.74 14.93 13.56
C LEU A 151 7.68 16.04 13.55
N GLU A 152 7.12 16.36 14.72
CA GLU A 152 6.10 17.41 14.85
C GLU A 152 6.77 18.79 14.84
N GLN A 153 6.10 19.77 14.22
CA GLN A 153 6.56 21.16 14.21
C GLN A 153 6.66 21.66 15.65
N ASN A 154 7.86 22.08 16.07
CA ASN A 154 8.15 22.50 17.45
C ASN A 154 7.79 21.42 18.51
N GLY A 155 7.76 20.14 18.11
CA GLY A 155 7.51 19.04 19.03
C GLY A 155 8.63 18.92 20.07
N PRO A 156 8.32 18.64 21.33
CA PRO A 156 9.30 18.64 22.43
C PRO A 156 10.41 17.61 22.22
N THR A 157 10.11 16.53 21.49
CA THR A 157 11.06 15.45 21.18
C THR A 157 11.69 15.55 19.79
N THR A 158 11.14 16.39 18.89
CA THR A 158 11.54 16.42 17.47
C THR A 158 13.02 16.77 17.32
N THR A 159 13.49 17.83 17.97
CA THR A 159 14.89 18.27 17.91
C THR A 159 15.84 17.18 18.43
N ALA A 160 15.52 16.56 19.56
CA ALA A 160 16.34 15.50 20.16
C ALA A 160 16.42 14.27 19.25
N VAL A 161 15.29 13.84 18.68
CA VAL A 161 15.23 12.69 17.78
C VAL A 161 15.99 12.96 16.47
N ILE A 162 15.86 14.16 15.90
CA ILE A 162 16.63 14.56 14.70
C ILE A 162 18.13 14.58 15.00
N ALA A 163 18.54 15.09 16.17
CA ALA A 163 19.94 15.10 16.58
C ALA A 163 20.48 13.67 16.76
N GLN A 164 19.72 12.77 17.39
CA GLN A 164 20.08 11.36 17.54
C GLN A 164 20.21 10.64 16.18
N ALA A 165 19.25 10.87 15.28
CA ALA A 165 19.31 10.35 13.91
C ALA A 165 20.51 10.88 13.14
N SER A 166 20.83 12.16 13.34
CA SER A 166 21.98 12.81 12.73
C SER A 166 23.30 12.30 13.29
N ALA A 167 23.38 11.94 14.58
CA ALA A 167 24.57 11.38 15.20
C ALA A 167 24.81 9.92 14.77
N HIS A 168 23.75 9.11 14.72
CA HIS A 168 23.79 7.66 14.46
C HIS A 168 22.93 7.24 13.25
N PRO A 169 23.18 7.76 12.05
CA PRO A 169 22.26 7.58 10.91
C PRO A 169 22.18 6.14 10.37
N SER A 170 23.08 5.25 10.78
CA SER A 170 22.98 3.82 10.46
C SER A 170 21.86 3.13 11.23
N LYS A 171 21.41 3.68 12.37
CA LYS A 171 20.33 3.13 13.20
C LYS A 171 18.93 3.56 12.76
N TYR A 172 18.82 4.47 11.80
CA TYR A 172 17.56 5.08 11.44
C TYR A 172 17.34 5.11 9.94
N ILE A 173 16.07 5.31 9.57
CA ILE A 173 15.62 5.62 8.22
C ILE A 173 14.67 6.81 8.33
N LEU A 174 14.91 7.85 7.53
CA LEU A 174 14.00 8.99 7.44
C LEU A 174 13.10 8.81 6.22
N LYS A 175 11.79 8.87 6.44
CA LYS A 175 10.76 8.61 5.41
C LYS A 175 9.99 9.89 5.13
N GLN A 176 9.97 10.34 3.88
CA GLN A 176 9.08 11.42 3.47
C GLN A 176 7.64 10.90 3.26
N LEU A 177 6.68 11.63 3.82
CA LEU A 177 5.25 11.39 3.73
C LEU A 177 4.67 12.10 2.49
N ALA A 178 5.09 11.72 1.28
CA ALA A 178 4.50 12.26 0.05
C ALA A 178 3.47 11.29 -0.53
N SER A 179 2.35 11.84 -1.03
CA SER A 179 1.36 11.09 -1.83
C SER A 179 1.96 10.56 -3.14
N GLY A 180 3.03 11.21 -3.63
CA GLY A 180 3.77 11.04 -4.90
C GLY A 180 4.55 9.77 -5.15
N GLY A 181 5.12 9.24 -4.08
CA GLY A 181 6.33 8.42 -4.14
C GLY A 181 7.14 8.71 -2.90
N SER A 182 7.34 7.68 -2.08
CA SER A 182 8.04 7.82 -0.82
C SER A 182 9.55 7.83 -1.06
N LYS A 183 10.20 8.97 -0.81
CA LYS A 183 11.66 9.01 -0.72
C LYS A 183 12.11 8.56 0.66
N TRP A 184 13.15 7.75 0.66
CA TRP A 184 13.79 7.22 1.86
C TRP A 184 15.20 7.80 1.94
N PHE A 185 15.60 8.29 3.10
CA PHE A 185 16.94 8.81 3.31
C PHE A 185 17.67 7.89 4.28
N HIS A 186 18.91 7.54 3.93
CA HIS A 186 19.75 6.62 4.69
C HIS A 186 21.12 7.23 4.99
N GLY A 187 21.75 6.82 6.09
CA GLY A 187 23.15 7.13 6.34
C GLY A 187 23.46 8.63 6.27
N SER A 188 24.45 9.02 5.47
CA SER A 188 24.85 10.43 5.33
C SER A 188 23.73 11.33 4.78
N GLU A 189 22.76 10.80 4.03
CA GLU A 189 21.61 11.56 3.55
C GLU A 189 20.68 12.02 4.68
N ILE A 190 20.56 11.24 5.75
CA ILE A 190 19.80 11.65 6.94
C ILE A 190 20.45 12.90 7.53
N ARG A 191 21.78 12.94 7.66
CA ARG A 191 22.49 14.12 8.21
C ARG A 191 22.26 15.35 7.33
N LYS A 192 22.41 15.20 6.01
CA LYS A 192 22.19 16.29 5.04
C LYS A 192 20.75 16.80 5.08
N LYS A 193 19.77 15.89 5.11
CA LYS A 193 18.37 16.30 5.12
C LYS A 193 17.98 16.92 6.46
N ALA A 194 18.44 16.36 7.58
CA ALA A 194 18.19 16.88 8.92
C ALA A 194 18.71 18.32 9.12
N SER A 195 19.91 18.64 8.62
CA SER A 195 20.46 19.99 8.73
C SER A 195 19.74 21.03 7.87
N GLN A 196 19.06 20.58 6.81
CA GLN A 196 18.37 21.43 5.85
C GLN A 196 16.83 21.43 6.03
N LEU A 197 16.29 20.64 6.96
CA LEU A 197 14.85 20.42 7.10
C LEU A 197 14.19 21.62 7.80
N PRO A 198 13.39 22.44 7.09
CA PRO A 198 12.69 23.55 7.73
C PRO A 198 11.70 23.02 8.77
N VAL A 199 11.51 23.77 9.85
CA VAL A 199 10.57 23.44 10.93
C VAL A 199 9.15 23.19 10.41
N THR A 200 8.74 23.94 9.39
CA THR A 200 7.43 23.81 8.70
C THR A 200 7.27 22.51 7.91
N GLU A 201 8.36 21.89 7.47
CA GLU A 201 8.34 20.65 6.69
C GLU A 201 8.53 19.40 7.53
N GLN A 202 8.92 19.52 8.81
CA GLN A 202 9.21 18.38 9.69
C GLN A 202 8.04 17.38 9.74
N SER A 203 6.80 17.89 9.81
CA SER A 203 5.58 17.08 9.85
C SER A 203 5.35 16.20 8.62
N SER A 204 6.05 16.48 7.52
CA SER A 204 6.04 15.68 6.30
C SER A 204 7.01 14.49 6.36
N PHE A 205 7.60 14.20 7.52
CA PHE A 205 8.55 13.10 7.69
C PHE A 205 8.21 12.23 8.91
N VAL A 206 8.58 10.95 8.82
CA VAL A 206 8.62 10.00 9.93
C VAL A 206 10.02 9.43 10.01
N LEU A 207 10.59 9.44 11.19
CA LEU A 207 11.81 8.71 11.48
C LEU A 207 11.42 7.30 11.95
N MET A 208 12.11 6.28 11.45
CA MET A 208 11.90 4.89 11.82
C MET A 208 13.24 4.25 12.20
N GLU A 209 13.22 3.35 13.16
CA GLU A 209 14.36 2.50 13.45
C GLU A 209 14.71 1.64 12.22
N ARG A 210 16.00 1.54 11.90
CA ARG A 210 16.46 0.69 10.82
C ARG A 210 16.50 -0.75 11.29
N LEU A 211 15.62 -1.57 10.72
CA LEU A 211 15.69 -3.03 10.84
C LEU A 211 17.06 -3.55 10.38
N GLN A 212 17.60 -4.52 11.14
CA GLN A 212 18.85 -5.23 10.85
C GLN A 212 18.53 -6.69 10.53
N PRO A 213 17.99 -7.00 9.34
CA PRO A 213 17.65 -8.37 8.96
C PRO A 213 18.92 -9.23 8.84
N MET A 214 18.74 -10.54 9.00
CA MET A 214 19.81 -11.52 8.75
C MET A 214 20.25 -11.45 7.28
N VAL A 215 21.57 -11.36 7.08
CA VAL A 215 22.18 -11.42 5.75
C VAL A 215 22.38 -12.88 5.37
N ASN A 216 21.87 -13.24 4.20
CA ASN A 216 22.04 -14.56 3.61
C ASN A 216 22.74 -14.44 2.25
N LYS A 217 23.42 -15.49 1.81
CA LYS A 217 23.98 -15.55 0.46
C LYS A 217 22.96 -16.16 -0.50
N ASN A 218 22.69 -15.48 -1.61
CA ASN A 218 21.79 -16.00 -2.66
C ASN A 218 22.24 -15.51 -4.05
N TYR A 219 21.65 -16.07 -5.10
CA TYR A 219 21.90 -15.71 -6.49
C TYR A 219 20.75 -14.87 -7.05
N PHE A 220 21.07 -13.75 -7.71
CA PHE A 220 20.08 -13.00 -8.48
C PHE A 220 20.09 -13.46 -9.94
N ILE A 221 18.91 -13.81 -10.46
CA ILE A 221 18.70 -14.14 -11.88
C ILE A 221 17.89 -13.01 -12.49
N ARG A 222 18.48 -12.32 -13.47
CA ARG A 222 17.87 -11.16 -14.15
C ARG A 222 18.08 -11.30 -15.66
N PRO A 223 17.12 -10.84 -16.49
CA PRO A 223 17.26 -10.91 -17.94
C PRO A 223 18.54 -10.21 -18.40
N PHE A 224 19.35 -10.90 -19.19
CA PHE A 224 20.57 -10.38 -19.82
C PHE A 224 21.67 -9.91 -18.84
N GLU A 225 21.58 -10.27 -17.56
CA GLU A 225 22.62 -9.99 -16.57
C GLU A 225 23.31 -11.30 -16.13
N PRO A 226 24.62 -11.28 -15.84
CA PRO A 226 25.32 -12.45 -15.34
C PRO A 226 24.80 -12.83 -13.94
N VAL A 227 24.68 -14.13 -13.67
CA VAL A 227 24.33 -14.64 -12.35
C VAL A 227 25.49 -14.44 -11.39
N GLN A 228 25.25 -13.76 -10.27
CA GLN A 228 26.27 -13.47 -9.27
C GLN A 228 25.79 -13.85 -7.87
N LEU A 229 26.66 -14.53 -7.11
CA LEU A 229 26.45 -14.77 -5.70
C LEU A 229 26.57 -13.44 -4.97
N SER A 230 25.55 -13.10 -4.17
CA SER A 230 25.49 -11.82 -3.45
C SER A 230 25.08 -12.04 -2.00
N ASN A 231 25.48 -11.10 -1.14
CA ASN A 231 24.86 -10.95 0.17
C ASN A 231 23.51 -10.25 0.01
N CYS A 232 22.50 -10.83 0.62
CA CYS A 232 21.11 -10.50 0.38
C CYS A 232 20.34 -10.40 1.69
N ILE A 233 19.29 -9.60 1.66
CA ILE A 233 18.29 -9.50 2.72
C ILE A 233 16.90 -9.69 2.11
N SER A 234 16.00 -10.30 2.88
CA SER A 234 14.67 -10.68 2.42
C SER A 234 13.58 -10.00 3.24
N GLU A 235 12.51 -9.59 2.57
CA GLU A 235 11.31 -9.01 3.16
C GLU A 235 10.14 -9.96 2.90
N LEU A 236 9.54 -10.48 3.97
CA LEU A 236 8.34 -11.30 3.91
C LEU A 236 7.10 -10.40 3.97
N CYS A 237 6.23 -10.50 2.96
CA CYS A 237 4.92 -9.87 2.95
C CYS A 237 3.83 -10.96 3.02
N VAL A 238 2.91 -10.83 3.98
CA VAL A 238 1.78 -11.75 4.15
C VAL A 238 0.52 -11.07 3.62
N PHE A 239 -0.21 -11.76 2.74
CA PHE A 239 -1.46 -11.24 2.19
C PHE A 239 -2.63 -11.52 3.13
N GLY A 240 -3.52 -10.53 3.25
CA GLY A 240 -4.79 -10.65 3.95
C GLY A 240 -5.88 -9.88 3.21
N TYR A 241 -7.14 -10.25 3.44
CA TYR A 241 -8.28 -9.51 2.91
C TYR A 241 -9.37 -9.35 3.95
N LEU A 242 -10.11 -8.25 3.82
CA LEU A 242 -11.30 -7.97 4.62
C LEU A 242 -12.38 -7.43 3.69
N LEU A 243 -13.57 -8.02 3.80
CA LEU A 243 -14.80 -7.54 3.21
C LEU A 243 -15.74 -7.16 4.36
N GLY A 244 -16.07 -5.88 4.44
CA GLY A 244 -16.97 -5.35 5.45
C GLY A 244 -18.15 -4.61 4.82
N ASP A 245 -19.21 -4.45 5.61
CA ASP A 245 -20.33 -3.58 5.33
C ASP A 245 -20.17 -2.29 6.16
N GLY A 246 -19.92 -1.18 5.46
CA GLY A 246 -19.77 0.12 6.10
C GLY A 246 -21.05 0.68 6.71
N ALA A 247 -22.23 0.30 6.20
CA ALA A 247 -23.51 0.76 6.74
C ALA A 247 -23.80 0.11 8.09
N ASN A 248 -23.58 -1.21 8.16
CA ASN A 248 -23.78 -2.00 9.38
C ASN A 248 -22.54 -2.05 10.28
N LYS A 249 -21.44 -1.41 9.88
CA LYS A 249 -20.13 -1.42 10.56
C LYS A 249 -19.68 -2.84 10.94
N SER A 250 -19.91 -3.81 10.04
CA SER A 250 -19.70 -5.22 10.30
C SER A 250 -18.68 -5.84 9.35
N VAL A 251 -17.96 -6.84 9.83
CA VAL A 251 -17.05 -7.64 9.01
C VAL A 251 -17.85 -8.81 8.45
N LEU A 252 -18.01 -8.87 7.12
CA LEU A 252 -18.72 -9.94 6.44
C LEU A 252 -17.80 -11.15 6.22
N ARG A 253 -16.56 -10.88 5.81
CA ARG A 253 -15.52 -11.88 5.64
C ARG A 253 -14.17 -11.27 5.97
N THR A 254 -13.33 -12.01 6.65
CA THR A 254 -11.94 -11.64 6.86
C THR A 254 -11.10 -12.89 6.70
N HIS A 255 -9.86 -12.70 6.27
CA HIS A 255 -8.88 -13.75 6.25
C HIS A 255 -7.52 -13.17 6.62
N ALA A 256 -7.02 -13.57 7.78
CA ALA A 256 -5.68 -13.28 8.26
C ALA A 256 -4.90 -14.60 8.29
N GLY A 257 -3.82 -14.72 7.52
CA GLY A 257 -2.83 -15.79 7.70
C GLY A 257 -2.70 -16.89 6.64
N SER A 258 -3.54 -16.97 5.60
CA SER A 258 -3.29 -17.89 4.47
C SER A 258 -3.72 -17.37 3.08
N GLY A 259 -3.81 -16.05 2.92
CA GLY A 259 -4.04 -15.40 1.61
C GLY A 259 -2.85 -15.52 0.64
N GLY A 260 -1.84 -16.32 1.00
CA GLY A 260 -0.53 -16.38 0.38
C GLY A 260 0.48 -15.43 1.01
N HIS A 261 1.69 -15.49 0.49
CA HIS A 261 2.79 -14.61 0.85
C HIS A 261 3.58 -14.26 -0.41
N ILE A 262 4.40 -13.21 -0.31
CA ILE A 262 5.46 -12.93 -1.27
C ILE A 262 6.72 -12.60 -0.48
N VAL A 263 7.84 -13.21 -0.86
CA VAL A 263 9.16 -12.80 -0.36
C VAL A 263 9.83 -12.00 -1.47
N ARG A 264 10.42 -10.88 -1.08
CA ARG A 264 11.25 -10.07 -1.96
C ARG A 264 12.64 -10.00 -1.39
N THR A 265 13.63 -10.36 -2.19
CA THR A 265 15.03 -10.41 -1.79
C THR A 265 15.81 -9.35 -2.58
N LYS A 266 16.65 -8.59 -1.88
CA LYS A 266 17.52 -7.56 -2.48
C LYS A 266 18.93 -7.69 -1.95
N SER A 267 19.90 -7.14 -2.67
CA SER A 267 21.27 -7.04 -2.15
C SER A 267 21.28 -6.20 -0.87
N GLU A 268 22.11 -6.59 0.11
CA GLU A 268 22.25 -5.88 1.37
C GLU A 268 22.70 -4.41 1.20
N HIS A 269 23.39 -4.11 0.09
CA HIS A 269 23.93 -2.78 -0.20
C HIS A 269 22.94 -1.86 -0.92
N LEU A 270 21.82 -2.38 -1.44
CA LEU A 270 20.82 -1.57 -2.12
C LEU A 270 19.92 -0.85 -1.10
N SER A 271 19.89 0.49 -1.16
CA SER A 271 18.89 1.30 -0.45
C SER A 271 17.48 1.02 -1.01
N GLU A 272 16.45 1.25 -0.19
CA GLU A 272 15.08 0.71 -0.40
C GLU A 272 14.27 1.33 -1.56
N GLU A 273 14.89 2.07 -2.49
CA GLU A 273 14.20 2.75 -3.60
C GLU A 273 13.66 1.80 -4.70
N GLY A 274 13.50 0.51 -4.41
CA GLY A 274 13.30 -0.54 -5.40
C GLY A 274 12.02 -1.36 -5.27
N THR A 275 10.87 -0.75 -4.95
CA THR A 275 9.59 -1.41 -5.25
C THR A 275 9.40 -1.44 -6.77
N ALA A 276 9.52 -2.65 -7.33
CA ALA A 276 9.01 -3.12 -8.61
C ALA A 276 9.89 -3.11 -9.88
N ILE A 277 11.02 -2.40 -10.00
CA ILE A 277 11.70 -2.38 -11.33
C ILE A 277 13.22 -2.64 -11.35
N ARG A 278 14.01 -2.38 -10.29
CA ARG A 278 15.47 -2.69 -10.34
C ARG A 278 16.13 -3.19 -9.05
N GLY A 279 15.52 -3.07 -7.87
CA GLY A 279 16.22 -3.37 -6.60
C GLY A 279 16.12 -4.82 -6.11
N SER A 280 14.94 -5.44 -6.24
CA SER A 280 14.62 -6.74 -5.63
C SER A 280 14.17 -7.78 -6.65
N CYS A 281 14.35 -9.05 -6.32
CA CYS A 281 13.81 -10.20 -7.03
C CYS A 281 12.74 -10.88 -6.15
N VAL A 282 11.78 -11.56 -6.77
CA VAL A 282 10.83 -12.42 -6.07
C VAL A 282 11.57 -13.67 -5.56
N ASP A 283 11.19 -14.13 -4.37
CA ASP A 283 11.82 -15.26 -3.68
C ASP A 283 10.75 -16.10 -2.94
N SER A 284 11.17 -17.21 -2.36
CA SER A 284 10.33 -18.10 -1.54
C SER A 284 10.98 -18.36 -0.17
N PRO A 285 10.21 -18.43 0.92
CA PRO A 285 10.77 -18.72 2.23
C PRO A 285 11.15 -20.21 2.33
N PHE A 286 12.33 -20.47 2.91
CA PHE A 286 12.71 -21.80 3.40
C PHE A 286 12.55 -21.81 4.92
N LEU A 287 11.65 -22.65 5.42
CA LEU A 287 11.41 -22.77 6.86
C LEU A 287 12.53 -23.61 7.48
N VAL A 288 13.23 -23.03 8.46
CA VAL A 288 14.35 -23.61 9.20
C VAL A 288 13.97 -23.95 10.63
#